data_AF-A0AAU7LM73-F1
#
_entry.id   AF-A0AAU7LM73-F1
#
_cell.length_a   1.000
_cell.length_b   1.000
_cell.length_c   1.000
_cell.angle_alpha   90.00
_cell.angle_beta   90.00
_cell.angle_gamma   90.00
#
_symmetry.space_group_name_H-M   'P 1'
#
loop_
_entity.id
_entity.type
_entity.pdbx_description
1 polymer ?
#
loop_
_entity_poly.entity_id
_entity_poly.type
_entity_poly.pdbx_seq_one_letter_code
_entity_poly.pdbx_strand_id
1 'polypeptide(L)'
;MLPNKEGQHVPQATFKTRQNDKWADVTSANLFDGKTVVVFSLPGAYTPTCSSTHLPRYNELANTLKAHGVDEVVCISVNDAFVMNEWGQAQEAENLTLIPDGNGEFTEGMGMLVDKSSLGFGKRSWRYSMLVKNGIVEKMFIEPEKEGDPFEVSDADTMLNYIAPDAKAPEPITVFTKPGCPFCARAKSLLREAGLRYEEISLGNGITSRSLYAVSGAGTAPQVFCGGQKIGGSEQLEAWLGQRGQ
;
A
#
# COMPACT_ATOMS: atom_id res chain seq x y z
N MET A 1 4.94 -24.26 14.20
CA MET A 1 4.64 -24.07 12.78
C MET A 1 3.26 -23.48 12.67
N LEU A 2 3.20 -22.23 12.25
CA LEU A 2 1.94 -21.52 12.01
C LEU A 2 1.11 -22.23 10.93
N PRO A 3 -0.23 -22.36 11.11
CA PRO A 3 -1.07 -23.13 10.20
C PRO A 3 -1.27 -22.43 8.86
N ASN A 4 -1.18 -23.19 7.76
CA ASN A 4 -1.65 -22.75 6.46
C ASN A 4 -3.17 -22.94 6.36
N LYS A 5 -3.89 -21.91 5.91
CA LYS A 5 -5.36 -21.87 5.79
C LYS A 5 -5.87 -21.95 4.35
N GLU A 6 -5.02 -22.21 3.36
CA GLU A 6 -5.42 -22.40 1.96
C GLU A 6 -6.54 -23.44 1.84
N GLY A 7 -7.56 -23.12 1.04
CA GLY A 7 -8.78 -23.90 0.84
C GLY A 7 -9.83 -23.78 1.97
N GLN A 8 -9.54 -23.05 3.05
CA GLN A 8 -10.48 -22.85 4.17
C GLN A 8 -11.16 -21.48 4.08
N HIS A 9 -12.35 -21.38 4.69
CA HIS A 9 -12.99 -20.09 4.90
C HIS A 9 -12.22 -19.25 5.92
N VAL A 10 -12.16 -17.94 5.70
CA VAL A 10 -11.70 -16.98 6.69
C VAL A 10 -12.59 -17.00 7.94
N PRO A 11 -12.05 -16.64 9.12
CA PRO A 11 -12.84 -16.53 10.34
C PRO A 11 -13.99 -15.54 10.21
N GLN A 12 -15.11 -15.85 10.85
CA GLN A 12 -16.21 -14.92 11.00
C GLN A 12 -15.91 -13.99 12.18
N ALA A 13 -15.74 -12.70 11.90
CA ALA A 13 -15.43 -11.67 12.88
C ALA A 13 -16.26 -10.40 12.61
N THR A 14 -16.44 -9.58 13.65
CA THR A 14 -17.03 -8.25 13.54
C THR A 14 -16.05 -7.21 14.09
N PHE A 15 -15.50 -6.40 13.20
CA PHE A 15 -14.53 -5.36 13.52
C PHE A 15 -15.26 -4.09 13.93
N LYS A 16 -14.91 -3.55 15.11
CA LYS A 16 -15.41 -2.26 15.60
C LYS A 16 -14.59 -1.14 14.96
N THR A 17 -15.05 -0.65 13.81
CA THR A 17 -14.39 0.41 13.06
C THR A 17 -14.93 1.80 13.44
N ARG A 18 -14.16 2.84 13.09
CA ARG A 18 -14.59 4.23 13.25
C ARG A 18 -14.53 4.92 11.88
N GLN A 19 -15.69 5.30 11.34
CA GLN A 19 -15.84 5.92 10.03
C GLN A 19 -16.52 7.28 10.21
N ASN A 20 -15.92 8.36 9.70
CA ASN A 20 -16.46 9.72 9.84
C ASN A 20 -16.86 10.04 11.31
N ASP A 21 -15.95 9.73 12.23
CA ASP A 21 -16.12 9.89 13.68
C ASP A 21 -17.26 9.12 14.34
N LYS A 22 -17.84 8.14 13.64
CA LYS A 22 -18.90 7.27 14.15
C LYS A 22 -18.45 5.82 14.19
N TRP A 23 -18.97 5.08 15.18
CA TRP A 23 -18.81 3.63 15.23
C TRP A 23 -19.54 2.98 14.06
N ALA A 24 -18.87 2.05 13.40
CA ALA A 24 -19.44 1.22 12.36
C ALA A 24 -18.90 -0.20 12.50
N ASP A 25 -19.81 -1.17 12.47
CA ASP A 25 -19.45 -2.58 12.45
C ASP A 25 -19.13 -2.99 11.01
N VAL A 26 -17.95 -3.58 10.81
CA VAL A 26 -17.57 -4.22 9.56
C VAL A 26 -17.40 -5.70 9.83
N THR A 27 -18.11 -6.56 9.10
CA THR A 27 -18.04 -8.02 9.28
C THR A 27 -17.13 -8.67 8.26
N SER A 28 -16.64 -9.88 8.54
CA SER A 28 -15.94 -10.70 7.54
C SER A 28 -16.77 -10.86 6.26
N ALA A 29 -18.08 -11.04 6.37
CA ALA A 29 -18.98 -11.10 5.20
C ALA A 29 -18.93 -9.80 4.36
N ASN A 30 -18.93 -8.62 5.00
CA ASN A 30 -18.80 -7.35 4.26
C ASN A 30 -17.47 -7.24 3.51
N LEU A 31 -16.40 -7.80 4.08
CA LEU A 31 -15.07 -7.77 3.48
C LEU A 31 -14.90 -8.79 2.36
N PHE A 32 -15.44 -10.00 2.48
CA PHE A 32 -15.01 -11.12 1.65
C PHE A 32 -16.10 -11.76 0.78
N ASP A 33 -17.38 -11.61 1.09
CA ASP A 33 -18.45 -12.28 0.33
C ASP A 33 -18.54 -11.70 -1.08
N GLY A 34 -18.49 -12.58 -2.09
CA GLY A 34 -18.55 -12.21 -3.51
C GLY A 34 -17.36 -11.41 -4.03
N LYS A 35 -16.28 -11.25 -3.26
CA LYS A 35 -15.10 -10.44 -3.62
C LYS A 35 -13.82 -11.29 -3.73
N THR A 36 -12.88 -10.80 -4.53
CA THR A 36 -11.48 -11.18 -4.52
C THR A 36 -10.70 -10.13 -3.73
N VAL A 37 -10.13 -10.52 -2.60
CA VAL A 37 -9.48 -9.60 -1.66
C VAL A 37 -8.06 -10.02 -1.39
N VAL A 38 -7.13 -9.09 -1.55
CA VAL A 38 -5.77 -9.24 -1.03
C VAL A 38 -5.78 -8.77 0.41
N VAL A 39 -5.31 -9.61 1.33
CA VAL A 39 -5.15 -9.25 2.74
C VAL A 39 -3.68 -9.34 3.10
N PHE A 40 -3.19 -8.38 3.86
CA PHE A 40 -1.93 -8.52 4.57
C PHE A 40 -2.10 -8.13 6.03
N SER A 41 -1.45 -8.88 6.91
CA SER A 41 -1.44 -8.64 8.34
C SER A 41 -0.03 -8.39 8.85
N LEU A 42 0.06 -7.62 9.92
CA LEU A 42 1.32 -7.14 10.45
C LEU A 42 1.31 -7.03 11.98
N PRO A 43 2.49 -7.02 12.63
CA PRO A 43 2.58 -7.05 14.08
C PRO A 43 1.92 -5.86 14.81
N GLY A 44 1.94 -4.67 14.21
CA GLY A 44 1.30 -3.49 14.80
C GLY A 44 1.50 -2.24 13.96
N ALA A 45 0.54 -1.32 14.05
CA ALA A 45 0.64 0.03 13.53
C ALA A 45 1.87 0.77 14.11
N TYR A 46 2.44 1.70 13.33
CA TYR A 46 3.64 2.50 13.67
C TYR A 46 4.95 1.73 13.88
N THR A 47 5.00 0.41 13.72
CA THR A 47 6.27 -0.32 13.80
C THR A 47 7.11 -0.13 12.52
N PRO A 48 8.46 -0.26 12.58
CA PRO A 48 9.36 0.20 11.52
C PRO A 48 9.07 -0.40 10.14
N THR A 49 9.16 -1.72 9.97
CA THR A 49 8.95 -2.41 8.68
C THR A 49 7.55 -2.21 8.12
N CYS A 50 6.57 -2.13 9.01
CA CYS A 50 5.17 -1.90 8.62
C CYS A 50 4.98 -0.54 7.97
N SER A 51 5.69 0.48 8.47
CA SER A 51 5.51 1.88 8.06
C SER A 51 6.51 2.34 7.00
N SER A 52 7.63 1.65 6.83
CA SER A 52 8.64 2.04 5.82
C SER A 52 8.48 1.32 4.49
N THR A 53 7.95 0.09 4.47
CA THR A 53 7.94 -0.75 3.27
C THR A 53 6.61 -1.48 3.04
N HIS A 54 6.11 -2.23 4.03
CA HIS A 54 5.03 -3.19 3.82
C HIS A 54 3.71 -2.52 3.38
N LEU A 55 3.15 -1.63 4.20
CA LEU A 55 1.92 -0.92 3.87
C LEU A 55 2.09 0.04 2.67
N PRO A 56 3.15 0.88 2.60
CA PRO A 56 3.34 1.80 1.48
C PRO A 56 3.37 1.11 0.12
N ARG A 57 4.05 -0.04 0.00
CA ARG A 57 4.13 -0.77 -1.27
C ARG A 57 2.80 -1.39 -1.69
N TYR A 58 2.00 -1.91 -0.74
CA TYR A 58 0.63 -2.34 -1.04
C TYR A 58 -0.24 -1.15 -1.49
N ASN A 59 -0.12 0.01 -0.85
CA ASN A 59 -0.86 1.22 -1.24
C ASN A 59 -0.49 1.67 -2.66
N GLU A 60 0.80 1.61 -3.01
CA GLU A 60 1.29 1.89 -4.35
C GLU A 60 0.74 0.90 -5.40
N LEU A 61 0.80 -0.41 -5.12
CA LEU A 61 0.37 -1.46 -6.05
C LEU A 61 -1.13 -1.72 -6.07
N ALA A 62 -1.92 -1.14 -5.17
CA ALA A 62 -3.34 -1.40 -5.01
C ALA A 62 -4.14 -1.27 -6.32
N ASN A 63 -3.87 -0.23 -7.13
CA ASN A 63 -4.57 -0.04 -8.41
C ASN A 63 -4.15 -1.07 -9.47
N THR A 64 -2.89 -1.50 -9.47
CA THR A 64 -2.42 -2.57 -10.35
C THR A 64 -3.08 -3.89 -9.96
N LEU A 65 -3.11 -4.22 -8.66
CA LEU A 65 -3.86 -5.38 -8.15
C LEU A 65 -5.33 -5.33 -8.57
N LYS A 66 -5.98 -4.15 -8.47
CA LYS A 66 -7.36 -3.95 -8.92
C LYS A 66 -7.57 -4.16 -10.41
N ALA A 67 -6.65 -3.66 -11.24
CA ALA A 67 -6.68 -3.88 -12.68
C ALA A 67 -6.57 -5.38 -13.05
N HIS A 68 -6.03 -6.20 -12.15
CA HIS A 68 -5.88 -7.65 -12.30
C HIS A 68 -6.93 -8.46 -11.51
N GLY A 69 -8.07 -7.86 -11.17
CA GLY A 69 -9.25 -8.59 -10.65
C GLY A 69 -9.35 -8.66 -9.13
N VAL A 70 -8.52 -7.92 -8.39
CA VAL A 70 -8.69 -7.72 -6.94
C VAL A 70 -9.72 -6.62 -6.69
N ASP A 71 -10.76 -6.87 -5.91
CA ASP A 71 -11.76 -5.86 -5.56
C ASP A 71 -11.23 -4.91 -4.47
N GLU A 72 -10.51 -5.46 -3.48
CA GLU A 72 -10.09 -4.74 -2.29
C GLU A 72 -8.72 -5.21 -1.78
N VAL A 73 -7.93 -4.28 -1.27
CA VAL A 73 -6.66 -4.58 -0.58
C VAL A 73 -6.81 -4.16 0.87
N VAL A 74 -6.71 -5.13 1.78
CA VAL A 74 -7.04 -4.97 3.19
C VAL A 74 -5.78 -5.15 4.05
N CYS A 75 -5.51 -4.18 4.90
CA CYS A 75 -4.51 -4.26 5.95
C CYS A 75 -5.19 -4.60 7.28
N ILE A 76 -4.86 -5.73 7.90
CA ILE A 76 -5.37 -6.12 9.22
C ILE A 76 -4.26 -5.97 10.26
N SER A 77 -4.55 -5.42 11.43
CA SER A 77 -3.63 -5.48 12.55
C SER A 77 -4.36 -5.57 13.89
N VAL A 78 -3.69 -6.16 14.87
CA VAL A 78 -4.20 -6.26 16.26
C VAL A 78 -3.99 -4.92 16.95
N ASN A 79 -4.76 -3.93 16.52
CA ASN A 79 -4.83 -2.56 17.03
C ASN A 79 -6.29 -2.11 16.98
N ASP A 80 -6.67 -1.16 17.84
CA ASP A 80 -7.99 -0.55 17.80
C ASP A 80 -8.17 0.44 16.64
N ALA A 81 -9.42 0.86 16.42
CA ALA A 81 -9.79 1.75 15.32
C ALA A 81 -9.14 3.13 15.39
N PHE A 82 -8.86 3.66 16.58
CA PHE A 82 -8.25 4.98 16.71
C PHE A 82 -6.82 4.95 16.20
N VAL A 83 -6.05 3.95 16.65
CA VAL A 83 -4.67 3.76 16.20
C VAL A 83 -4.60 3.46 14.71
N MET A 84 -5.46 2.56 14.20
CA MET A 84 -5.45 2.20 12.77
C MET A 84 -5.84 3.40 11.88
N ASN A 85 -6.78 4.25 12.30
CA ASN A 85 -7.18 5.43 11.53
C ASN A 85 -6.08 6.49 11.48
N GLU A 86 -5.45 6.81 12.62
CA GLU A 86 -4.36 7.79 12.66
C GLU A 86 -3.12 7.27 11.92
N TRP A 87 -2.85 5.97 12.02
CA TRP A 87 -1.76 5.36 11.28
C TRP A 87 -2.03 5.38 9.77
N GLY A 88 -3.23 5.03 9.32
CA GLY A 88 -3.61 5.11 7.91
C GLY A 88 -3.45 6.52 7.31
N GLN A 89 -3.86 7.55 8.07
CA GLN A 89 -3.65 8.94 7.69
C GLN A 89 -2.17 9.30 7.62
N ALA A 90 -1.39 8.94 8.65
CA ALA A 90 0.05 9.20 8.69
C ALA A 90 0.86 8.46 7.60
N GLN A 91 0.28 7.40 7.02
CA GLN A 91 0.88 6.62 5.94
C GLN A 91 0.32 6.99 4.55
N GLU A 92 -0.64 7.92 4.47
CA GLU A 92 -1.31 8.30 3.21
C GLU A 92 -1.89 7.07 2.48
N ALA A 93 -2.47 6.15 3.26
CA ALA A 93 -2.87 4.80 2.85
C ALA A 93 -4.21 4.73 2.08
N GLU A 94 -4.50 5.73 1.26
CA GLU A 94 -5.85 5.99 0.70
C GLU A 94 -6.39 4.87 -0.21
N ASN A 95 -5.51 4.03 -0.77
CA ASN A 95 -5.93 2.95 -1.66
C ASN A 95 -6.23 1.63 -0.93
N LEU A 96 -6.07 1.61 0.40
CA LEU A 96 -6.19 0.42 1.25
C LEU A 96 -7.35 0.55 2.24
N THR A 97 -7.97 -0.58 2.58
CA THR A 97 -8.91 -0.68 3.70
C THR A 97 -8.15 -1.15 4.94
N LEU A 98 -8.14 -0.33 6.00
CA LEU A 98 -7.48 -0.66 7.26
C LEU A 98 -8.49 -1.23 8.26
N ILE A 99 -8.24 -2.44 8.75
CA ILE A 99 -9.15 -3.17 9.63
C ILE A 99 -8.54 -3.33 11.04
N PRO A 100 -9.19 -2.75 12.07
CA PRO A 100 -8.75 -2.85 13.45
C PRO A 100 -9.23 -4.16 14.09
N ASP A 101 -8.42 -5.21 14.01
CA ASP A 101 -8.65 -6.47 14.73
C ASP A 101 -8.22 -6.32 16.20
N GLY A 102 -8.75 -5.31 16.90
CA GLY A 102 -8.25 -4.88 18.21
C GLY A 102 -8.31 -5.94 19.31
N ASN A 103 -9.23 -6.90 19.19
CA ASN A 103 -9.32 -8.05 20.09
C ASN A 103 -8.46 -9.24 19.64
N GLY A 104 -7.92 -9.21 18.42
CA GLY A 104 -7.19 -10.30 17.80
C GLY A 104 -8.06 -11.50 17.40
N GLU A 105 -9.39 -11.35 17.35
CA GLU A 105 -10.33 -12.44 17.09
C GLU A 105 -10.14 -13.04 15.69
N PHE A 106 -10.01 -12.18 14.68
CA PHE A 106 -9.76 -12.65 13.32
C PHE A 106 -8.38 -13.29 13.21
N THR A 107 -7.37 -12.63 13.79
CA THR A 107 -5.98 -13.10 13.82
C THR A 107 -5.85 -14.46 14.53
N GLU A 108 -6.57 -14.66 15.64
CA GLU A 108 -6.64 -15.93 16.36
C GLU A 108 -7.30 -17.02 15.53
N GLY A 109 -8.44 -16.73 14.88
CA GLY A 109 -9.12 -17.68 13.99
C GLY A 109 -8.27 -18.09 12.78
N MET A 110 -7.43 -17.19 12.28
CA MET A 110 -6.43 -17.49 11.25
C MET A 110 -5.27 -18.35 11.78
N GLY A 111 -5.15 -18.50 13.11
CA GLY A 111 -4.03 -19.17 13.75
C GLY A 111 -2.73 -18.36 13.71
N MET A 112 -2.83 -17.05 13.49
CA MET A 112 -1.70 -16.13 13.32
C MET A 112 -1.45 -15.27 14.56
N LEU A 113 -2.17 -15.50 15.66
CA LEU A 113 -1.99 -14.74 16.90
C LEU A 113 -0.80 -15.30 17.68
N VAL A 114 0.21 -14.47 17.90
CA VAL A 114 1.46 -14.84 18.57
C VAL A 114 1.77 -13.89 19.71
N ASP A 115 2.50 -14.39 20.72
CA ASP A 115 2.99 -13.54 21.80
C ASP A 115 4.21 -12.73 21.35
N LYS A 116 4.14 -11.41 21.54
CA LYS A 116 5.24 -10.45 21.34
C LYS A 116 5.48 -9.65 22.62
N SER A 117 5.30 -10.28 23.79
CA SER A 117 5.47 -9.63 25.08
C SER A 117 6.92 -9.17 25.33
N SER A 118 7.92 -9.82 24.70
CA SER A 118 9.33 -9.39 24.73
C SER A 118 9.57 -8.00 24.13
N LEU A 119 8.67 -7.52 23.25
CA LEU A 119 8.69 -6.17 22.67
C LEU A 119 7.70 -5.22 23.36
N GLY A 120 6.99 -5.69 24.41
CA GLY A 120 5.94 -4.94 25.10
C GLY A 120 4.62 -4.84 24.32
N PHE A 121 4.40 -5.69 23.31
CA PHE A 121 3.20 -5.60 22.46
C PHE A 121 2.05 -6.50 22.92
N GLY A 122 2.31 -7.47 23.80
CA GLY A 122 1.36 -8.53 24.13
C GLY A 122 1.10 -9.44 22.93
N LYS A 123 -0.12 -9.99 22.82
CA LYS A 123 -0.51 -10.79 21.66
C LYS A 123 -0.73 -9.92 20.42
N ARG A 124 -0.17 -10.33 19.29
CA ARG A 124 -0.25 -9.62 17.99
C ARG A 124 -0.32 -10.60 16.83
N SER A 125 -0.63 -10.09 15.64
CA SER A 125 -0.51 -10.91 14.44
C SER A 125 0.95 -11.24 14.12
N TRP A 126 1.17 -12.46 13.67
CA TRP A 126 2.30 -12.79 12.82
C TRP A 126 2.15 -12.09 11.46
N ARG A 127 3.25 -11.84 10.76
CA ARG A 127 3.22 -11.19 9.45
C ARG A 127 2.89 -12.22 8.38
N TYR A 128 1.89 -11.94 7.57
CA TYR A 128 1.50 -12.77 6.43
C TYR A 128 0.72 -11.94 5.42
N SER A 129 0.63 -12.44 4.19
CA SER A 129 -0.38 -11.98 3.22
C SER A 129 -1.16 -13.17 2.68
N MET A 130 -2.34 -12.90 2.12
CA MET A 130 -3.18 -13.91 1.51
C MET A 130 -4.06 -13.32 0.40
N LEU A 131 -4.40 -14.17 -0.54
CA LEU A 131 -5.45 -13.92 -1.52
C LEU A 131 -6.70 -14.69 -1.09
N VAL A 132 -7.81 -13.98 -0.93
CA VAL A 132 -9.11 -14.53 -0.50
C VAL A 132 -10.10 -14.35 -1.64
N LYS A 133 -10.78 -15.43 -2.03
CA LYS A 133 -11.86 -15.39 -3.04
C LYS A 133 -13.15 -15.89 -2.42
N ASN A 134 -14.16 -15.03 -2.37
CA ASN A 134 -15.47 -15.33 -1.79
C ASN A 134 -15.34 -15.96 -0.38
N GLY A 135 -14.55 -15.33 0.47
CA GLY A 135 -14.26 -15.81 1.83
C GLY A 135 -13.37 -17.04 1.94
N ILE A 136 -12.89 -17.65 0.84
CA ILE A 136 -11.97 -18.80 0.86
C ILE A 136 -10.54 -18.32 0.63
N VAL A 137 -9.61 -18.73 1.48
CA VAL A 137 -8.18 -18.43 1.31
C VAL A 137 -7.65 -19.25 0.12
N GLU A 138 -7.33 -18.60 -0.99
CA GLU A 138 -6.76 -19.26 -2.18
C GLU A 138 -5.26 -19.46 -2.03
N LYS A 139 -4.56 -18.43 -1.53
CA LYS A 139 -3.11 -18.46 -1.34
C LYS A 139 -2.74 -17.76 -0.05
N MET A 140 -1.74 -18.29 0.66
CA MET A 140 -1.21 -17.69 1.88
C MET A 140 0.33 -17.64 1.84
N PHE A 141 0.88 -16.47 2.13
CA PHE A 141 2.32 -16.21 2.25
C PHE A 141 2.64 -15.87 3.71
N ILE A 142 2.99 -16.90 4.47
CA ILE A 142 3.31 -16.78 5.90
C ILE A 142 4.80 -16.53 6.03
N GLU A 143 5.20 -15.47 6.72
CA GLU A 143 6.62 -15.21 6.98
C GLU A 143 7.26 -16.36 7.78
N PRO A 144 8.53 -16.69 7.54
CA PRO A 144 9.19 -17.77 8.25
C PRO A 144 9.39 -17.42 9.73
N GLU A 145 9.12 -18.36 10.63
CA GLU A 145 9.29 -18.20 12.09
C GLU A 145 10.78 -18.07 12.46
N LYS A 146 11.32 -16.85 12.32
CA LYS A 146 12.70 -16.46 12.65
C LYS A 146 12.69 -15.31 13.66
N GLU A 147 13.81 -15.11 14.35
CA GLU A 147 13.99 -13.95 15.23
C GLU A 147 13.88 -12.63 14.46
N GLY A 148 13.39 -11.60 15.14
CA GLY A 148 13.19 -10.26 14.56
C GLY A 148 11.82 -10.09 13.90
N ASP A 149 11.79 -9.31 12.83
CA ASP A 149 10.57 -8.95 12.09
C ASP A 149 10.72 -9.37 10.62
N PRO A 150 10.58 -10.67 10.31
CA PRO A 150 10.79 -11.18 8.96
C PRO A 150 9.79 -10.55 7.97
N PHE A 151 10.29 -10.26 6.77
CA PHE A 151 9.54 -9.69 5.64
C PHE A 151 10.18 -10.15 4.33
N GLU A 152 9.96 -11.41 3.97
CA GLU A 152 10.58 -12.13 2.87
C GLU A 152 9.56 -12.60 1.82
N VAL A 153 8.30 -12.82 2.18
CA VAL A 153 7.29 -13.46 1.30
C VAL A 153 5.91 -12.82 1.32
N SER A 154 5.59 -12.01 2.33
CA SER A 154 4.28 -11.38 2.48
C SER A 154 4.14 -10.04 1.74
N ASP A 155 5.21 -9.58 1.10
CA ASP A 155 5.28 -8.30 0.41
C ASP A 155 4.33 -8.22 -0.80
N ALA A 156 4.05 -6.99 -1.22
CA ALA A 156 3.08 -6.71 -2.28
C ALA A 156 3.57 -7.15 -3.67
N ASP A 157 4.89 -7.16 -3.91
CA ASP A 157 5.46 -7.61 -5.18
C ASP A 157 5.36 -9.13 -5.31
N THR A 158 5.60 -9.89 -4.23
CA THR A 158 5.33 -11.34 -4.19
C THR A 158 3.85 -11.63 -4.48
N MET A 159 2.93 -10.87 -3.87
CA MET A 159 1.50 -11.01 -4.14
C MET A 159 1.14 -10.67 -5.61
N LEU A 160 1.66 -9.56 -6.15
CA LEU A 160 1.42 -9.16 -7.53
C LEU A 160 1.94 -10.21 -8.51
N ASN A 161 3.15 -10.72 -8.29
CA ASN A 161 3.75 -11.77 -9.14
C ASN A 161 2.93 -13.06 -9.12
N TYR A 162 2.28 -13.38 -8.00
CA TYR A 162 1.39 -14.53 -7.91
C TYR A 162 0.08 -14.32 -8.70
N ILE A 163 -0.54 -13.14 -8.58
CA ILE A 163 -1.82 -12.82 -9.23
C ILE A 163 -1.65 -12.57 -10.72
N ALA A 164 -0.58 -11.88 -11.11
CA ALA A 164 -0.32 -11.41 -12.45
C ALA A 164 1.20 -11.37 -12.71
N PRO A 165 1.84 -12.52 -13.01
CA PRO A 165 3.30 -12.61 -13.18
C PRO A 165 3.84 -11.76 -14.34
N ASP A 166 3.00 -11.47 -15.33
CA ASP A 166 3.35 -10.62 -16.48
C ASP A 166 3.03 -9.14 -16.26
N ALA A 167 2.40 -8.78 -15.12
CA ALA A 167 2.11 -7.40 -14.79
C ALA A 167 3.40 -6.66 -14.45
N LYS A 168 3.58 -5.48 -15.04
CA LYS A 168 4.65 -4.57 -14.64
C LYS A 168 4.16 -3.70 -13.50
N ALA A 169 4.93 -3.67 -12.41
CA ALA A 169 4.74 -2.64 -11.39
C ALA A 169 4.79 -1.25 -12.05
N PRO A 170 3.93 -0.31 -11.61
CA PRO A 170 3.98 1.06 -12.11
C PRO A 170 5.36 1.64 -11.80
N GLU A 171 5.93 2.35 -12.77
CA GLU A 171 7.18 3.08 -12.52
C GLU A 171 6.89 4.27 -11.61
N PRO A 172 7.72 4.53 -10.58
CA PRO A 172 7.54 5.68 -9.72
C PRO A 172 7.81 6.95 -10.54
N ILE A 173 6.84 7.87 -10.54
CA ILE A 173 6.95 9.17 -11.21
C ILE A 173 6.88 10.28 -10.18
N THR A 174 7.82 11.21 -10.26
CA THR A 174 7.85 12.41 -9.41
C THR A 174 7.96 13.65 -10.27
N VAL A 175 7.18 14.68 -9.94
CA VAL A 175 7.18 15.98 -10.62
C VAL A 175 7.53 17.07 -9.62
N PHE A 176 8.67 17.73 -9.80
CA PHE A 176 8.95 18.99 -9.12
C PHE A 176 8.14 20.12 -9.75
N THR A 177 7.40 20.88 -8.95
CA THR A 177 6.53 21.97 -9.44
C THR A 177 6.78 23.27 -8.71
N LYS A 178 6.20 24.37 -9.22
CA LYS A 178 6.17 25.66 -8.53
C LYS A 178 4.74 26.22 -8.58
N PRO A 179 4.23 26.84 -7.50
CA PRO A 179 2.94 27.51 -7.52
C PRO A 179 2.83 28.52 -8.68
N GLY A 180 1.72 28.49 -9.41
CA GLY A 180 1.45 29.37 -10.55
C GLY A 180 2.22 29.05 -11.85
N CYS A 181 2.99 27.95 -11.90
CA CYS A 181 3.76 27.57 -13.08
C CYS A 181 2.88 26.89 -14.17
N PRO A 182 2.68 27.51 -15.35
CA PRO A 182 1.84 26.93 -16.41
C PRO A 182 2.44 25.66 -17.02
N PHE A 183 3.77 25.58 -17.17
CA PHE A 183 4.46 24.38 -17.66
C PHE A 183 4.28 23.18 -16.71
N CYS A 184 4.22 23.45 -15.40
CA CYS A 184 3.98 22.45 -14.38
C CYS A 184 2.54 21.92 -14.46
N ALA A 185 1.56 22.80 -14.66
CA ALA A 185 0.18 22.39 -14.90
C ALA A 185 0.05 21.52 -16.16
N ARG A 186 0.74 21.88 -17.25
CA ARG A 186 0.81 21.08 -18.48
C ARG A 186 1.40 19.70 -18.24
N ALA A 187 2.57 19.60 -17.61
CA ALA A 187 3.21 18.32 -17.31
C ALA A 187 2.31 17.40 -16.47
N LYS A 188 1.64 17.95 -15.46
CA LYS A 188 0.66 17.22 -14.65
C LYS A 188 -0.56 16.76 -15.46
N SER A 189 -1.03 17.55 -16.41
CA SER A 189 -2.13 17.15 -17.30
C SER A 189 -1.72 15.98 -18.20
N LEU A 190 -0.55 16.06 -18.82
CA LEU A 190 -0.01 14.99 -19.68
C LEU A 190 0.08 13.66 -18.95
N LEU A 191 0.56 13.65 -17.70
CA LEU A 191 0.62 12.44 -16.89
C LEU A 191 -0.78 11.88 -16.57
N ARG A 192 -1.72 12.75 -16.18
CA ARG A 192 -3.11 12.34 -15.91
C ARG A 192 -3.79 11.77 -17.15
N GLU A 193 -3.61 12.41 -18.30
CA GLU A 193 -4.17 11.97 -19.59
C GLU A 193 -3.59 10.63 -20.04
N ALA A 194 -2.31 10.37 -19.72
CA ALA A 194 -1.67 9.08 -19.94
C ALA A 194 -2.03 8.00 -18.89
N GLY A 195 -2.88 8.31 -17.91
CA GLY A 195 -3.23 7.38 -16.82
C GLY A 195 -2.09 7.10 -15.85
N LEU A 196 -1.04 7.94 -15.84
CA LEU A 196 0.15 7.77 -15.01
C LEU A 196 0.00 8.55 -13.71
N ARG A 197 0.09 7.84 -12.58
CA ARG A 197 0.16 8.46 -11.24
C ARG A 197 1.55 9.04 -10.99
N TYR A 198 1.60 10.12 -10.21
CA TYR A 198 2.85 10.78 -9.86
C TYR A 198 2.75 11.42 -8.48
N GLU A 199 3.91 11.55 -7.82
CA GLU A 199 4.10 12.38 -6.64
C GLU A 199 4.48 13.80 -7.04
N GLU A 200 3.91 14.82 -6.39
CA GLU A 200 4.23 16.22 -6.65
C GLU A 200 5.09 16.81 -5.52
N ILE A 201 6.28 17.29 -5.89
CA ILE A 201 7.17 18.03 -4.98
C ILE A 201 7.10 19.53 -5.31
N SER A 202 6.25 20.26 -4.59
CA SER A 202 6.07 21.70 -4.80
C SER A 202 7.15 22.53 -4.12
N LEU A 203 7.82 23.39 -4.88
CA LEU A 203 8.74 24.42 -4.36
C LEU A 203 7.97 25.44 -3.52
N GLY A 204 8.43 25.70 -2.28
CA GLY A 204 7.84 26.69 -1.37
C GLY A 204 7.59 26.19 0.06
N ASN A 205 7.32 24.89 0.24
CA ASN A 205 7.06 24.27 1.55
C ASN A 205 8.35 23.69 2.16
N GLY A 206 9.35 24.54 2.39
CA GLY A 206 10.69 24.11 2.85
C GLY A 206 11.58 23.53 1.76
N ILE A 207 11.03 23.23 0.58
CA ILE A 207 11.76 22.78 -0.60
C ILE A 207 12.05 23.99 -1.49
N THR A 208 13.34 24.19 -1.80
CA THR A 208 13.82 25.35 -2.57
C THR A 208 14.40 24.91 -3.91
N SER A 209 14.70 25.88 -4.78
CA SER A 209 15.39 25.63 -6.06
C SER A 209 16.74 24.92 -5.90
N ARG A 210 17.36 24.96 -4.71
CA ARG A 210 18.60 24.20 -4.44
C ARG A 210 18.37 22.70 -4.52
N SER A 211 17.29 22.19 -3.93
CA SER A 211 16.94 20.76 -4.00
C SER A 211 16.64 20.36 -5.44
N LEU A 212 15.87 21.19 -6.17
CA LEU A 212 15.59 20.96 -7.58
C LEU A 212 16.89 20.86 -8.39
N TYR A 213 17.79 21.82 -8.23
CA TYR A 213 19.06 21.84 -8.96
C TYR A 213 19.96 20.67 -8.59
N ALA A 214 20.06 20.32 -7.31
CA ALA A 214 20.87 19.20 -6.84
C ALA A 214 20.41 17.86 -7.44
N VAL A 215 19.10 17.64 -7.56
CA VAL A 215 18.53 16.38 -8.07
C VAL A 215 18.47 16.36 -9.60
N SER A 216 18.12 17.48 -10.24
CA SER A 216 17.86 17.51 -11.69
C SER A 216 18.99 18.13 -12.52
N GLY A 217 19.92 18.86 -11.93
CA GLY A 217 20.86 19.73 -12.65
C GLY A 217 20.18 20.91 -13.36
N ALA A 218 18.88 21.14 -13.17
CA ALA A 218 18.12 22.22 -13.79
C ALA A 218 17.63 23.24 -12.74
N GLY A 219 17.62 24.52 -13.13
CA GLY A 219 17.19 25.62 -12.25
C GLY A 219 15.69 25.93 -12.28
N THR A 220 14.92 25.26 -13.15
CA THR A 220 13.52 25.60 -13.45
C THR A 220 12.60 24.39 -13.32
N ALA A 221 11.40 24.63 -12.78
CA ALA A 221 10.31 23.67 -12.75
C ALA A 221 9.45 23.79 -14.04
N PRO A 222 8.80 22.71 -14.51
CA PRO A 222 8.77 21.39 -13.91
C PRO A 222 10.04 20.56 -14.20
N GLN A 223 10.35 19.60 -13.33
CA GLN A 223 11.28 18.51 -13.63
C GLN A 223 10.62 17.19 -13.27
N VAL A 224 10.49 16.30 -14.25
CA VAL A 224 9.86 14.99 -14.13
C VAL A 224 10.92 13.90 -14.10
N PHE A 225 10.72 12.93 -13.21
CA PHE A 225 11.50 11.72 -13.09
C PHE A 225 10.58 10.52 -13.20
N CYS A 226 11.04 9.45 -13.83
CA CYS A 226 10.34 8.17 -13.94
C CYS A 226 11.34 7.03 -13.70
N GLY A 227 11.05 6.11 -12.78
CA GLY A 227 11.92 4.95 -12.53
C GLY A 227 13.36 5.32 -12.15
N GLY A 228 13.55 6.46 -11.46
CA GLY A 228 14.87 6.98 -11.10
C GLY A 228 15.63 7.72 -12.22
N GLN A 229 15.06 7.80 -13.43
CA GLN A 229 15.64 8.53 -14.55
C GLN A 229 15.01 9.91 -14.71
N LYS A 230 15.84 10.91 -15.02
CA LYS A 230 15.37 12.27 -15.34
C LYS A 230 14.76 12.28 -16.74
N ILE A 231 13.49 12.68 -16.83
CA ILE A 231 12.80 12.94 -18.10
C ILE A 231 13.01 14.40 -18.53
N GLY A 232 12.80 15.35 -17.60
CA GLY A 232 13.02 16.78 -17.85
C GLY A 232 11.76 17.64 -17.67
N GLY A 233 11.63 18.71 -18.46
CA GLY A 233 10.48 19.62 -18.41
C GLY A 233 9.26 19.10 -19.16
N SER A 234 8.24 19.95 -19.32
CA SER A 234 6.98 19.57 -19.94
C SER A 234 7.12 19.13 -21.41
N GLU A 235 8.05 19.72 -22.15
CA GLU A 235 8.30 19.35 -23.56
C GLU A 235 8.99 18.00 -23.68
N GLN A 236 10.00 17.74 -22.84
CA GLN A 236 10.68 16.44 -22.81
C GLN A 236 9.72 15.33 -22.35
N LEU A 237 8.84 15.63 -21.39
CA LEU A 237 7.82 14.69 -20.96
C LEU A 237 6.86 14.31 -22.10
N GLU A 238 6.39 15.30 -22.86
CA GLU A 238 5.50 15.06 -24.01
C GLU A 238 6.17 14.15 -25.05
N ALA A 239 7.43 14.44 -25.40
CA ALA A 239 8.20 13.61 -26.31
C ALA A 239 8.40 12.18 -25.77
N TRP A 240 8.68 12.03 -24.48
CA TRP A 240 8.85 10.73 -23.82
C TRP A 240 7.55 9.92 -23.80
N LEU A 241 6.40 10.55 -23.51
CA LEU A 241 5.09 9.90 -23.58
C LEU A 241 4.76 9.43 -25.01
N GLY A 242 5.12 10.23 -26.01
CA GLY A 242 4.94 9.87 -27.42
C GLY A 242 5.73 8.63 -27.85
N GLN A 243 6.88 8.36 -27.21
CA GLN A 243 7.68 7.15 -27.46
C GLN A 243 7.16 5.95 -26.66
N ARG A 244 6.59 6.18 -25.48
CA ARG A 244 6.05 5.13 -24.58
C ARG A 244 4.72 4.55 -25.08
N GLY A 245 3.96 5.30 -25.88
CA GLY A 245 2.69 4.89 -26.46
C GLY A 245 2.78 4.07 -27.76
N GLN A 246 3.99 3.75 -28.23
CA GLN A 246 4.27 2.82 -29.35
C GLN A 246 4.71 1.46 -28.81
#